data_AF-A0A7Y2DI53-F1
#
_entry.id   AF-A0A7Y2DI53-F1
#
_cell.length_a   1.000
_cell.length_b   1.000
_cell.length_c   1.000
_cell.angle_alpha   90.00
_cell.angle_beta   90.00
_cell.angle_gamma   90.00
#
_symmetry.space_group_name_H-M   'P 1'
#
loop_
_entity.id
_entity.type
_entity.pdbx_description
1 polymer ?
#
loop_
_entity_poly.entity_id
_entity_poly.type
_entity_poly.pdbx_seq_one_letter_code
_entity_poly.pdbx_strand_id
1 'polypeptide(L)'
;MRNFQWILVILMCWFYGLKAQENTISFGSEIQLNDLVSESNTDEIPIQWVNVNTDPETWHKENDLLICSGQPIGVMRSEKQYENFILLVEWRHMEAGGNSGVFVWSDAKPDPESRLPGGVEVQML
;
A
#
# COMPACT_ATOMS: atom_id res chain seq x y z
N MET A 1 51.27 -4.87 -43.35
CA MET A 1 50.44 -5.98 -42.84
C MET A 1 50.01 -5.60 -41.43
N ARG A 2 48.77 -5.11 -41.24
CA ARG A 2 48.30 -4.57 -39.96
C ARG A 2 47.18 -5.47 -39.46
N ASN A 3 47.47 -6.21 -38.39
CA ASN A 3 46.62 -7.25 -37.83
C ASN A 3 45.38 -6.63 -37.16
N PHE A 4 44.19 -7.05 -37.59
CA PHE A 4 42.91 -6.64 -37.03
C PHE A 4 42.44 -7.75 -36.09
N GLN A 5 42.69 -7.60 -34.78
CA GLN A 5 42.10 -8.49 -33.77
C GLN A 5 40.64 -8.07 -33.54
N TRP A 6 39.72 -8.97 -33.87
CA TRP A 6 38.31 -8.83 -33.53
C TRP A 6 38.14 -9.08 -32.03
N ILE A 7 37.82 -8.04 -31.26
CA ILE A 7 37.38 -8.18 -29.87
C ILE A 7 35.91 -8.55 -29.90
N LEU A 8 35.61 -9.82 -29.62
CA LEU A 8 34.27 -10.32 -29.35
C LEU A 8 33.90 -9.91 -27.91
N VAL A 9 33.10 -8.86 -27.76
CA VAL A 9 32.53 -8.48 -26.45
C VAL A 9 31.33 -9.38 -26.19
N ILE A 10 31.50 -10.40 -25.34
CA ILE A 10 30.39 -11.20 -24.82
C ILE A 10 29.68 -10.34 -23.76
N LEU A 11 28.51 -9.82 -24.12
CA LEU A 11 27.61 -9.13 -23.22
C LEU A 11 26.96 -10.18 -22.29
N MET A 12 27.57 -10.46 -21.15
CA MET A 12 26.93 -11.24 -20.09
C MET A 12 25.81 -10.37 -19.48
N CYS A 13 24.59 -10.48 -20.00
CA CYS A 13 23.40 -9.94 -19.35
C CYS A 13 23.19 -10.70 -18.03
N TRP A 14 23.66 -10.11 -16.94
CA TRP A 14 23.23 -10.50 -15.61
C TRP A 14 21.75 -10.14 -15.51
N PHE A 15 20.88 -11.13 -15.65
CA PHE A 15 19.48 -11.03 -15.27
C PHE A 15 19.45 -10.86 -13.74
N TYR A 16 19.56 -9.62 -13.27
CA TYR A 16 19.08 -9.29 -11.93
C TYR A 16 17.58 -9.52 -11.96
N GLY A 17 17.12 -10.60 -11.33
CA GLY A 17 15.70 -10.83 -11.10
C GLY A 17 15.17 -9.63 -10.32
N LEU A 18 14.40 -8.78 -10.99
CA LEU A 18 13.61 -7.75 -10.32
C LEU A 18 12.60 -8.49 -9.44
N LYS A 19 12.82 -8.45 -8.12
CA LYS A 19 11.80 -8.84 -7.16
C LYS A 19 10.65 -7.84 -7.31
N ALA A 20 9.57 -8.26 -7.96
CA ALA A 20 8.29 -7.56 -7.90
C ALA A 20 7.91 -7.42 -6.41
N GLN A 21 7.36 -6.27 -6.03
CA GLN A 21 7.04 -5.95 -4.64
C GLN A 21 6.09 -7.01 -4.06
N GLU A 22 6.56 -7.78 -3.08
CA GLU A 22 5.99 -9.11 -2.79
C GLU A 22 4.89 -9.10 -1.71
N ASN A 23 4.57 -7.96 -1.08
CA ASN A 23 3.66 -7.93 0.06
C ASN A 23 2.44 -7.04 -0.18
N THR A 24 1.39 -7.62 -0.76
CA THR A 24 0.04 -7.05 -0.68
C THR A 24 -0.71 -7.66 0.49
N ILE A 25 -1.35 -6.82 1.32
CA ILE A 25 -2.21 -7.29 2.41
C ILE A 25 -3.66 -7.17 1.95
N SER A 26 -4.44 -8.24 2.06
CA SER A 26 -5.88 -8.18 1.85
C SER A 26 -6.60 -7.90 3.17
N PHE A 27 -7.31 -6.77 3.24
CA PHE A 27 -8.06 -6.33 4.43
C PHE A 27 -9.20 -5.37 4.05
N GLY A 28 -10.38 -5.59 4.63
CA GLY A 28 -11.61 -4.87 4.29
C GLY A 28 -12.18 -5.29 2.93
N SER A 29 -13.38 -4.79 2.64
CA SER A 29 -14.09 -5.04 1.39
C SER A 29 -14.63 -3.75 0.79
N GLU A 30 -14.80 -3.76 -0.53
CA GLU A 30 -15.53 -2.74 -1.25
C GLU A 30 -16.84 -3.33 -1.79
N ILE A 31 -17.86 -2.48 -1.88
CA ILE A 31 -19.15 -2.81 -2.45
C ILE A 31 -19.50 -1.72 -3.46
N GLN A 32 -20.01 -2.11 -4.63
CA GLN A 32 -20.46 -1.16 -5.63
C GLN A 32 -21.74 -0.45 -5.15
N LEU A 33 -21.85 0.85 -5.43
CA LEU A 33 -22.98 1.66 -4.97
C LEU A 33 -24.34 1.12 -5.43
N ASN A 34 -24.43 0.57 -6.65
CA ASN A 34 -25.67 -0.01 -7.16
C ASN A 34 -26.12 -1.21 -6.31
N ASP A 35 -25.18 -2.03 -5.86
CA ASP A 35 -25.46 -3.24 -5.10
C ASP A 35 -25.85 -2.93 -3.65
N LEU A 36 -25.33 -1.82 -3.09
CA LEU A 36 -25.77 -1.29 -1.79
C LEU A 36 -27.25 -0.87 -1.79
N VAL A 37 -27.77 -0.42 -2.93
CA VAL A 37 -29.16 0.08 -3.03
C VAL A 37 -30.15 -1.02 -3.39
N SER A 38 -29.71 -2.08 -4.06
CA SER A 38 -30.62 -3.08 -4.64
C SER A 38 -31.06 -4.22 -3.70
N GLU A 39 -30.65 -4.23 -2.42
CA GLU A 39 -30.91 -5.33 -1.45
C GLU A 39 -30.61 -6.74 -2.00
N SER A 40 -29.79 -6.83 -3.05
CA SER A 40 -29.35 -8.10 -3.64
C SER A 40 -28.16 -8.64 -2.86
N ASN A 41 -27.95 -9.96 -2.92
CA ASN A 41 -26.71 -10.57 -2.40
C ASN A 41 -25.51 -9.83 -3.01
N THR A 42 -24.72 -9.22 -2.12
CA THR A 42 -23.60 -8.35 -2.45
C THR A 42 -22.33 -9.19 -2.38
N ASP A 43 -21.63 -9.30 -3.51
CA ASP A 43 -20.30 -9.86 -3.52
C ASP A 43 -19.35 -8.82 -2.95
N GLU A 44 -18.96 -8.99 -1.69
CA GLU A 44 -17.91 -8.19 -1.07
C GLU A 44 -16.58 -8.47 -1.79
N ILE A 45 -16.00 -7.42 -2.40
CA ILE A 45 -14.73 -7.54 -3.12
C ILE A 45 -13.60 -7.19 -2.14
N PRO A 46 -12.64 -8.10 -1.86
CA PRO A 46 -11.56 -7.80 -0.93
C PRO A 46 -10.66 -6.66 -1.45
N ILE A 47 -10.34 -5.71 -0.57
CA ILE A 47 -9.39 -4.64 -0.88
C ILE A 47 -7.97 -5.15 -0.68
N GLN A 48 -7.11 -4.90 -1.67
CA GLN A 48 -5.68 -5.14 -1.58
C GLN A 48 -4.94 -3.85 -1.21
N TRP A 49 -4.00 -3.97 -0.28
CA TRP A 49 -3.16 -2.88 0.21
C TRP A 49 -1.72 -3.08 -0.23
N VAL A 50 -1.09 -2.00 -0.71
CA VAL A 50 0.27 -1.97 -1.22
C VAL A 50 1.12 -1.12 -0.28
N ASN A 51 2.23 -1.70 0.20
CA ASN A 51 3.21 -0.96 0.97
C ASN A 51 3.80 0.21 0.15
N VAL A 52 3.92 1.39 0.74
CA VAL A 52 4.55 2.56 0.09
C VAL A 52 5.97 2.75 0.59
N ASN A 53 6.17 2.85 1.90
CA ASN A 53 7.46 3.18 2.49
C ASN A 53 7.69 2.60 3.90
N THR A 54 6.97 1.55 4.30
CA THR A 54 7.23 0.89 5.59
C THR A 54 8.09 -0.37 5.43
N ASP A 55 8.50 -0.95 6.56
CA ASP A 55 9.17 -2.24 6.57
C ASP A 55 8.14 -3.39 6.45
N PRO A 56 8.56 -4.60 6.05
CA PRO A 56 7.65 -5.75 5.87
C PRO A 56 6.83 -6.11 7.11
N GLU A 57 7.37 -5.87 8.31
CA GLU A 57 6.73 -6.21 9.59
C GLU A 57 5.90 -5.06 10.18
N THR A 58 5.95 -3.86 9.59
CA THR A 58 5.23 -2.70 10.12
C THR A 58 3.72 -2.91 10.12
N TRP A 59 3.20 -3.62 9.12
CA TRP A 59 1.79 -3.98 8.97
C TRP A 59 1.61 -5.48 9.03
N HIS A 60 0.67 -5.94 9.85
CA HIS A 60 0.32 -7.36 9.90
C HIS A 60 -1.14 -7.53 10.29
N LYS A 61 -1.67 -8.73 10.03
CA LYS A 61 -3.01 -9.12 10.46
C LYS A 61 -2.94 -9.97 11.69
N GLU A 62 -3.83 -9.70 12.63
CA GLU A 62 -4.10 -10.55 13.78
C GLU A 62 -5.62 -10.74 13.88
N ASN A 63 -6.10 -11.95 13.59
CA ASN A 63 -7.53 -12.25 13.42
C ASN A 63 -8.17 -11.30 12.39
N ASP A 64 -9.22 -10.57 12.79
CA ASP A 64 -9.95 -9.62 11.96
C ASP A 64 -9.40 -8.18 12.07
N LEU A 65 -8.21 -8.00 12.66
CA LEU A 65 -7.56 -6.69 12.79
C LEU A 65 -6.39 -6.54 11.82
N LEU A 66 -6.26 -5.34 11.28
CA LEU A 66 -5.04 -4.86 10.63
C LEU A 66 -4.30 -3.95 11.61
N ILE A 67 -3.08 -4.32 11.98
CA ILE A 67 -2.30 -3.66 13.01
C ILE A 67 -1.07 -3.01 12.37
N CYS A 68 -0.79 -1.77 12.77
CA CYS A 68 0.40 -1.02 12.41
C CYS A 68 1.27 -0.79 13.65
N SER A 69 2.56 -1.13 13.57
CA SER A 69 3.52 -0.82 14.64
C SER A 69 3.95 0.65 14.69
N GLY A 70 3.72 1.39 13.59
CA GLY A 70 4.17 2.77 13.42
C GLY A 70 5.69 2.93 13.24
N GLN A 71 6.43 1.83 13.10
CA GLN A 71 7.88 1.83 13.00
C GLN A 71 8.36 1.08 11.74
N PRO A 72 9.04 1.76 10.79
CA PRO A 72 9.21 3.22 10.70
C PRO A 72 7.87 3.92 10.40
N ILE A 73 7.84 5.25 10.59
CA ILE A 73 6.73 6.08 10.11
C ILE A 73 6.59 5.89 8.59
N GLY A 74 5.37 5.66 8.14
CA GLY A 74 5.03 5.51 6.73
C GLY A 74 3.61 5.02 6.55
N VAL A 75 3.26 4.69 5.32
CA VAL A 75 1.90 4.35 4.92
C VAL A 75 1.86 3.12 4.03
N MET A 76 0.69 2.51 3.96
CA MET A 76 0.25 1.67 2.85
C MET A 76 -0.89 2.39 2.12
N ARG A 77 -1.19 1.97 0.89
CA ARG A 77 -2.33 2.50 0.11
C ARG A 77 -3.18 1.37 -0.43
N SER A 78 -4.43 1.65 -0.78
CA SER A 78 -5.21 0.73 -1.60
C SER A 78 -4.51 0.52 -2.96
N GLU A 79 -4.67 -0.67 -3.53
CA GLU A 79 -4.20 -0.99 -4.87
C GLU A 79 -4.89 -0.09 -5.91
N LYS A 80 -6.21 0.10 -5.75
CA LYS A 80 -7.06 0.94 -6.60
C LYS A 80 -7.10 2.38 -6.09
N GLN A 81 -7.32 3.31 -7.02
CA GLN A 81 -7.65 4.70 -6.70
C GLN A 81 -9.16 4.91 -6.73
N TYR A 82 -9.68 5.68 -5.78
CA TYR A 82 -11.10 6.03 -5.68
C TYR A 82 -11.26 7.54 -5.71
N GLU A 83 -12.24 8.02 -6.47
CA GLU A 83 -12.57 9.44 -6.54
C GLU A 83 -13.77 9.76 -5.64
N ASN A 84 -14.88 9.04 -5.84
CA ASN A 84 -16.11 9.16 -5.07
C ASN A 84 -16.35 7.86 -4.29
N PHE A 85 -16.43 7.95 -2.98
CA PHE A 85 -16.57 6.78 -2.12
C PHE A 85 -17.28 7.12 -0.82
N ILE A 86 -17.82 6.09 -0.18
CA ILE A 86 -18.19 6.10 1.23
C ILE A 86 -17.19 5.17 1.92
N LEU A 87 -16.45 5.70 2.90
CA LEU A 87 -15.45 4.93 3.64
C LEU A 87 -15.93 4.74 5.08
N LEU A 88 -16.07 3.48 5.47
CA LEU A 88 -16.29 3.08 6.86
C LEU A 88 -15.01 2.43 7.39
N VAL A 89 -14.43 3.00 8.44
CA VAL A 89 -13.26 2.45 9.13
C VAL A 89 -13.52 2.46 10.62
N GLU A 90 -13.46 1.29 11.23
CA GLU A 90 -13.39 1.15 12.68
C GLU A 90 -11.93 1.08 13.10
N TRP A 91 -11.57 1.82 14.14
CA TRP A 91 -10.18 1.93 14.58
C TRP A 91 -10.09 2.05 16.10
N ARG A 92 -8.93 1.68 16.64
CA ARG A 92 -8.52 1.89 18.03
C ARG A 92 -7.00 1.98 18.12
N HIS A 93 -6.50 2.62 19.16
CA HIS A 93 -5.08 2.51 19.51
C HIS A 93 -4.80 1.21 20.25
N MET A 94 -3.67 0.58 19.93
CA MET A 94 -3.20 -0.62 20.64
C MET A 94 -2.44 -0.28 21.92
N GLU A 95 -1.94 0.96 22.01
CA GLU A 95 -1.20 1.49 23.16
C GLU A 95 -1.71 2.90 23.52
N ALA A 96 -1.49 3.33 24.76
CA ALA A 96 -1.90 4.66 25.20
C ALA A 96 -1.07 5.76 24.53
N GLY A 97 -1.72 6.83 24.07
CA GLY A 97 -1.06 7.95 23.39
C GLY A 97 -0.72 7.67 21.92
N GLY A 98 -1.41 6.72 21.29
CA GLY A 98 -1.27 6.46 19.85
C GLY A 98 -1.64 7.66 18.98
N ASN A 99 -1.10 7.70 17.78
CA ASN A 99 -1.39 8.70 16.76
C ASN A 99 -1.38 8.00 15.40
N SER A 100 -2.46 8.12 14.66
CA SER A 100 -2.61 7.55 13.33
C SER A 100 -3.51 8.44 12.47
N GLY A 101 -3.75 8.03 11.23
CA GLY A 101 -4.63 8.74 10.32
C GLY A 101 -4.91 7.94 9.07
N VAL A 102 -5.97 8.34 8.36
CA VAL A 102 -6.26 7.87 7.00
C VAL A 102 -6.13 9.05 6.06
N PHE A 103 -5.28 8.92 5.05
CA PHE A 103 -5.14 9.91 4.00
C PHE A 103 -6.12 9.60 2.86
N VAL A 104 -7.09 10.48 2.63
CA VAL A 104 -8.01 10.41 1.49
C VAL A 104 -7.53 11.34 0.36
N TRP A 105 -7.84 10.94 -0.88
CA TRP A 105 -7.32 11.60 -2.09
C TRP A 105 -5.80 11.83 -2.04
N SER A 106 -5.09 10.80 -1.56
CA SER A 106 -3.65 10.83 -1.39
C SER A 106 -2.90 10.59 -2.70
N ASP A 107 -1.76 11.26 -2.86
CA ASP A 107 -0.84 10.97 -3.97
C ASP A 107 0.05 9.74 -3.71
N ALA A 108 0.04 9.22 -2.47
CA ALA A 108 0.90 8.16 -1.98
C ALA A 108 2.39 8.36 -2.30
N LYS A 109 2.85 9.61 -2.31
CA LYS A 109 4.25 9.98 -2.51
C LYS A 109 4.79 10.58 -1.21
N PRO A 110 5.50 9.79 -0.40
CA PRO A 110 6.04 10.27 0.87
C PRO A 110 6.98 11.45 0.68
N ASP A 111 6.78 12.49 1.46
CA ASP A 111 7.76 13.55 1.64
C ASP A 111 9.04 12.96 2.30
N PRO A 112 10.26 13.28 1.82
CA PRO A 112 11.48 12.66 2.33
C PRO A 112 11.74 12.88 3.82
N GLU A 113 11.27 14.00 4.38
CA GLU A 113 11.53 14.38 5.78
C GLU A 113 10.47 13.79 6.72
N SER A 114 9.20 14.03 6.44
CA SER A 114 8.08 13.56 7.27
C SER A 114 7.69 12.11 7.00
N ARG A 115 8.03 11.57 5.83
CA ARG A 115 7.65 10.23 5.33
C ARG A 115 6.14 10.03 5.16
N LEU A 116 5.36 11.10 5.19
CA LEU A 116 3.92 11.09 4.97
C LEU A 116 3.59 11.59 3.55
N PRO A 117 2.55 11.04 2.90
CA PRO A 117 2.15 11.49 1.57
C PRO A 117 1.31 12.77 1.61
N GLY A 118 1.11 13.39 0.46
CA GLY A 118 0.09 14.43 0.31
C GLY A 118 -1.32 13.82 0.36
N GLY A 119 -2.31 14.60 0.81
CA GLY A 119 -3.71 14.19 0.86
C GLY A 119 -4.49 14.95 1.94
N VAL A 120 -5.78 14.68 2.09
CA VAL A 120 -6.56 15.12 3.24
C VAL A 120 -6.44 14.05 4.31
N GLU A 121 -5.91 14.40 5.47
CA GLU A 121 -5.80 13.47 6.60
C GLU A 121 -7.05 13.50 7.46
N VAL A 122 -7.65 12.33 7.67
CA VAL A 122 -8.65 12.09 8.70
C VAL A 122 -7.90 11.56 9.93
N GLN A 123 -7.64 12.45 10.87
CA GLN A 123 -6.83 12.19 12.06
C GLN A 123 -7.49 11.16 13.01
N MET A 124 -6.67 10.27 13.58
CA MET A 124 -7.05 9.30 14.62
C MET A 124 -6.15 9.51 15.86
N LEU A 125 -6.70 10.10 16.93
CA LEU A 125 -6.01 10.46 18.18
C LEU A 125 -6.69 9.87 19.40
#